data_AF-X1FYB8-F1
#
_entry.id   AF-X1FYB8-F1
#
_cell.length_a   1.000
_cell.length_b   1.000
_cell.length_c   1.000
_cell.angle_alpha   90.00
_cell.angle_beta   90.00
_cell.angle_gamma   90.00
#
_symmetry.space_group_name_H-M   'P 1'
#
loop_
_entity.id
_entity.type
_entity.pdbx_description
1 polymer ?
#
loop_
_entity_poly.entity_id
_entity_poly.type
_entity_poly.pdbx_seq_one_letter_code
_entity_poly.pdbx_strand_id
1 'polypeptide(L)' 'METRVSSATKEVVIGDDQPTVLIGERINPTGKKRMSEALKS' A
#
# COMPACT_ATOMS: atom_id res chain seq x y z
N MET A 1 -17.75 7.24 8.13
CA MET A 1 -16.80 6.68 9.15
C MET A 1 -15.39 6.94 8.66
N GLU A 2 -14.42 7.29 9.51
CA GLU A 2 -13.04 7.57 9.06
C GLU A 2 -12.06 6.46 9.48
N THR A 3 -11.18 6.07 8.55
CA THR A 3 -10.04 5.18 8.79
C THR A 3 -8.75 5.95 8.55
N ARG A 4 -7.78 5.85 9.46
CA ARG A 4 -6.49 6.55 9.37
C ARG A 4 -5.36 5.54 9.22
N VAL A 5 -4.51 5.76 8.22
CA VAL A 5 -3.29 4.98 7.96
C VAL A 5 -2.09 5.91 8.09
N SER A 6 -1.12 5.55 8.92
CA SER A 6 0.05 6.38 9.20
C SER A 6 1.36 5.68 8.89
N SER A 7 2.39 6.49 8.66
CA SER A 7 3.78 6.13 8.48
C SER A 7 4.65 7.12 9.27
N ALA A 8 5.97 6.92 9.29
CA ALA A 8 6.88 7.80 10.03
C ALA A 8 6.81 9.29 9.61
N THR A 9 6.42 9.57 8.36
CA THR A 9 6.46 10.94 7.79
C THR A 9 5.11 11.42 7.24
N LYS A 10 4.08 10.57 7.22
CA LYS A 10 2.80 10.89 6.57
C LYS A 10 1.61 10.14 7.19
N GLU A 11 0.46 10.80 7.25
CA GLU A 11 -0.85 10.22 7.55
C GLU A 11 -1.78 10.36 6.34
N VAL A 12 -2.63 9.35 6.11
CA VAL A 12 -3.66 9.32 5.07
C VAL A 12 -5.00 8.95 5.72
N VAL A 13 -6.05 9.71 5.42
CA VAL A 13 -7.41 9.47 5.92
C VAL A 13 -8.29 8.93 4.79
N ILE A 14 -9.05 7.87 5.07
CA ILE A 14 -9.98 7.22 4.15
C ILE A 14 -11.39 7.35 4.76
N GLY A 15 -12.32 7.95 4.03
CA GLY A 15 -13.68 8.19 4.50
C GLY A 15 -14.59 8.76 3.40
N ASP A 16 -15.88 8.89 3.70
CA ASP A 16 -16.93 9.21 2.74
C ASP A 16 -16.75 10.61 2.09
N ASP A 17 -16.24 11.59 2.84
CA ASP A 17 -15.97 12.97 2.39
C ASP A 17 -14.49 13.22 2.03
N GLN A 18 -13.69 12.16 1.91
CA GLN A 18 -12.27 12.25 1.59
C GLN A 18 -12.02 11.95 0.09
N PRO A 19 -10.96 12.52 -0.51
CA PRO A 19 -10.57 12.14 -1.87
C PRO A 19 -10.32 10.63 -2.00
N THR A 20 -10.56 10.07 -3.18
CA THR A 20 -10.24 8.66 -3.46
C THR A 20 -8.75 8.39 -3.24
N VAL A 21 -8.44 7.40 -2.40
CA VAL A 21 -7.07 6.99 -2.11
C VAL A 21 -6.66 5.86 -3.05
N LEU A 22 -5.54 6.04 -3.77
CA LEU A 22 -4.96 5.02 -4.63
C LEU A 22 -3.98 4.15 -3.85
N ILE A 23 -4.19 2.84 -3.85
CA ILE A 23 -3.29 1.86 -3.23
C ILE A 23 -2.45 1.20 -4.34
N GLY A 24 -1.13 1.36 -4.26
CA GLY A 24 -0.23 0.79 -5.25
C GLY A 24 -0.08 -0.73 -5.11
N GLU A 25 -0.34 -1.49 -6.17
CA GLU A 25 -0.23 -2.96 -6.17
C GLU A 25 1.16 -3.48 -6.61
N ARG A 26 2.01 -2.60 -7.15
CA ARG A 26 3.24 -3.02 -7.84
C ARG A 26 4.24 -3.80 -6.98
N ILE A 27 4.28 -3.58 -5.66
CA ILE A 27 5.16 -4.33 -4.74
C ILE A 27 4.43 -5.63 -4.35
N ASN A 28 4.36 -6.55 -5.30
CA ASN A 28 3.73 -7.86 -5.16
C ASN A 28 4.60 -8.90 -5.89
N PRO A 29 5.07 -9.96 -5.20
CA PRO A 29 5.92 -10.98 -5.83
C PRO A 29 5.17 -11.86 -6.85
N THR A 30 3.84 -11.90 -6.82
CA THR A 30 3.05 -12.72 -7.74
C THR A 30 3.35 -12.36 -9.20
N GLY A 31 3.74 -13.36 -10.00
CA GLY A 31 4.14 -13.15 -11.40
C GLY A 31 5.50 -12.47 -11.61
N LYS A 32 6.23 -12.11 -10.54
CA LYS A 32 7.51 -11.39 -10.61
C LYS A 32 8.67 -12.24 -10.10
N LYS A 33 9.19 -13.14 -10.95
CA LYS A 33 10.27 -14.09 -10.61
C LYS A 33 11.43 -13.48 -9.83
N ARG A 34 12.01 -12.37 -10.32
CA ARG A 34 13.14 -11.69 -9.65
C ARG A 34 12.79 -11.18 -8.25
N MET A 35 11.59 -10.61 -8.08
CA MET A 35 11.14 -10.12 -6.78
C MET A 35 10.87 -11.27 -5.82
N SER A 36 10.25 -12.35 -6.30
CA SER A 36 10.04 -13.56 -5.49
C SER A 36 11.36 -14.20 -5.06
N GLU A 37 12.35 -14.25 -5.94
CA GLU A 37 13.70 -14.77 -5.61
C GLU A 37 14.40 -13.91 -4.58
N ALA A 38 14.32 -12.58 -4.68
CA ALA A 38 14.92 -11.66 -3.71
C ALA A 38 14.28 -11.74 -2.31
N LEU A 39 13.06 -12.26 -2.18
CA LEU A 39 12.35 -12.42 -0.91
C LEU A 39 12.53 -13.81 -0.28
N LYS A 40 13.14 -14.78 -0.96
CA LYS A 40 13.40 -16.11 -0.39
C LYS A 40 14.59 -16.04 0.56
N SER A 41 14.36 -16.45 1.82
CA SER A 41 15.36 -16.60 2.87
C SER A 41 16.29 -17.79 2.65
#